data_AF-A0A3D0PFE5-F1
#
_entry.id   AF-A0A3D0PFE5-F1
#
_cell.length_a   1.000
_cell.length_b   1.000
_cell.length_c   1.000
_cell.angle_alpha   90.00
_cell.angle_beta   90.00
_cell.angle_gamma   90.00
#
_symmetry.space_group_name_H-M   'P 1'
#
loop_
_entity.id
_entity.type
_entity.pdbx_description
1 polymer ?
#
loop_
_entity_poly.entity_id
_entity_poly.type
_entity_poly.pdbx_seq_one_letter_code
_entity_poly.pdbx_strand_id
1 'polypeptide(L)'
;MSIARIRHKSLIKRFTNTKIVCTIGPSSESREVLRELIISGMRVARLNFSHGSHEHHRLLIENLRKISDELSLPLAIMQDLQGPKLRVGSLARPVELTSGEEVILVKEDGLLSALSTYEGRGKLVPLQCDLAKSVAKGDTILIDDGLVELSVHHVRANLITARVLVGGAVGSHKGINIPGKNIGGETITDKDKDDARFGVKLKVDCVALSFVCKADDITHLRRILSHEAGDRDTPPFIIAKIERA
;
A
#
# COMPACT_ATOMS: atom_id res chain seq x y z
N MET A 1 -1.34 18.00 -41.50
CA MET A 1 -0.57 16.77 -41.72
C MET A 1 -1.44 15.58 -41.35
N SER A 2 -1.86 14.79 -42.35
CA SER A 2 -2.75 13.64 -42.18
C SER A 2 -1.99 12.49 -41.51
N ILE A 3 -2.47 12.00 -40.35
CA ILE A 3 -1.98 10.76 -39.74
C ILE A 3 -2.48 9.62 -40.63
N ALA A 4 -1.62 9.19 -41.56
CA ALA A 4 -1.92 8.10 -42.48
C ALA A 4 -2.27 6.82 -41.70
N ARG A 5 -3.38 6.20 -42.14
CA ARG A 5 -4.05 5.03 -41.58
C ARG A 5 -3.08 3.96 -41.01
N ILE A 6 -3.20 3.65 -39.72
CA ILE A 6 -2.58 2.48 -39.09
C ILE A 6 -3.14 1.24 -39.80
N ARG A 7 -2.37 0.67 -40.73
CA ARG A 7 -2.71 -0.60 -41.38
C ARG A 7 -2.32 -1.74 -40.43
N HIS A 8 -3.31 -2.52 -40.00
CA HIS A 8 -3.11 -3.71 -39.19
C HIS A 8 -2.42 -4.79 -40.03
N LYS A 9 -1.07 -4.79 -40.08
CA LYS A 9 -0.32 -5.92 -40.62
C LYS A 9 -0.34 -7.05 -39.57
N SER A 10 -0.83 -8.21 -39.98
CA SER A 10 -0.92 -9.42 -39.18
C SER A 10 0.43 -9.87 -38.63
N LEU A 11 0.43 -10.25 -37.36
CA LEU A 11 1.23 -11.30 -36.70
C LEU A 11 2.68 -11.47 -37.18
N ILE A 12 3.49 -10.42 -37.02
CA ILE A 12 4.92 -10.64 -36.75
C ILE A 12 4.98 -11.13 -35.30
N LYS A 13 5.74 -12.20 -35.03
CA LYS A 13 6.12 -12.67 -33.68
C LYS A 13 6.86 -11.52 -32.98
N ARG A 14 6.09 -10.56 -32.45
CA ARG A 14 6.58 -9.28 -31.95
C ARG A 14 7.19 -9.56 -30.59
N PHE A 15 8.51 -9.41 -30.52
CA PHE A 15 9.15 -9.10 -29.26
C PHE A 15 8.47 -7.85 -28.70
N THR A 16 7.76 -7.98 -27.59
CA THR A 16 7.16 -6.84 -26.91
C THR A 16 8.24 -6.10 -26.16
N ASN A 17 8.45 -4.83 -26.53
CA ASN A 17 9.37 -3.95 -25.83
C ASN A 17 8.85 -3.64 -24.41
N THR A 18 7.53 -3.55 -24.26
CA THR A 18 6.86 -3.34 -22.98
C THR A 18 6.74 -4.63 -22.20
N LYS A 19 7.26 -4.64 -20.97
CA LYS A 19 7.12 -5.77 -20.03
C LYS A 19 5.79 -5.69 -19.30
N ILE A 20 5.16 -6.84 -19.05
CA ILE A 20 3.87 -6.93 -18.35
C ILE A 20 4.14 -7.29 -16.88
N VAL A 21 3.60 -6.47 -15.98
CA VAL A 21 3.60 -6.70 -14.53
C VAL A 21 2.23 -7.26 -14.15
N CYS A 22 2.19 -8.42 -13.49
CA CYS A 22 0.93 -8.99 -12.97
C CYS A 22 1.03 -9.08 -11.45
N THR A 23 -0.02 -8.65 -10.74
CA THR A 23 -0.11 -8.84 -9.30
C THR A 23 -0.60 -10.25 -9.01
N ILE A 24 0.13 -11.00 -8.20
CA ILE A 24 -0.25 -12.36 -7.82
C ILE A 24 -1.09 -12.32 -6.54
N GLY A 25 -2.21 -13.03 -6.54
CA GLY A 25 -3.05 -13.23 -5.37
C GLY A 25 -3.84 -14.54 -5.45
N PRO A 26 -4.87 -14.72 -4.61
CA PRO A 26 -5.57 -16.00 -4.45
C PRO A 26 -6.15 -16.60 -5.74
N SER A 27 -6.56 -15.75 -6.69
CA SER A 27 -7.10 -16.19 -7.98
C SER A 27 -6.04 -16.62 -8.98
N SER A 28 -4.76 -16.38 -8.70
CA SER A 28 -3.66 -16.54 -9.66
C SER A 28 -2.42 -17.24 -9.09
N GLU A 29 -2.46 -17.72 -7.85
CA GLU A 29 -1.30 -18.29 -7.16
C GLU A 29 -1.09 -19.80 -7.37
N SER A 30 -2.04 -20.48 -8.01
CA SER A 30 -1.86 -21.89 -8.36
C SER A 30 -0.76 -22.04 -9.40
N ARG A 31 -0.06 -23.17 -9.35
CA ARG A 31 1.07 -23.45 -10.25
C ARG A 31 0.65 -23.42 -11.73
N GLU A 32 -0.55 -23.93 -12.02
CA GLU A 32 -1.13 -23.99 -13.36
C GLU A 32 -1.36 -22.58 -13.92
N VAL A 33 -2.01 -21.71 -13.13
CA VAL A 33 -2.30 -20.33 -13.55
C VAL A 33 -1.02 -19.51 -13.67
N LEU A 34 -0.07 -19.65 -12.73
CA LEU A 34 1.23 -18.99 -12.82
C LEU A 34 1.98 -19.37 -14.10
N ARG A 35 1.98 -20.65 -14.48
CA ARG A 35 2.59 -21.13 -15.72
C ARG A 35 1.94 -20.49 -16.95
N GLU A 36 0.62 -20.46 -16.99
CA GLU A 36 -0.14 -19.83 -18.09
C GLU A 36 0.15 -18.33 -18.19
N LEU A 37 0.22 -17.61 -17.06
CA LEU A 37 0.56 -16.18 -17.04
C LEU A 37 1.96 -15.91 -17.61
N ILE A 38 2.96 -16.72 -17.25
CA ILE A 38 4.34 -16.56 -17.75
C ILE A 38 4.41 -16.83 -19.27
N ILE A 39 3.74 -17.89 -19.73
CA ILE A 39 3.63 -18.23 -21.15
C ILE A 39 2.92 -17.11 -21.93
N SER A 40 1.86 -16.56 -21.35
CA SER A 40 1.02 -15.52 -21.96
C SER A 40 1.68 -14.13 -21.99
N GLY A 41 2.82 -13.95 -21.30
CA GLY A 41 3.65 -12.75 -21.43
C GLY A 41 3.92 -11.99 -20.15
N MET A 42 3.54 -12.50 -18.97
CA MET A 42 3.99 -11.94 -17.69
C MET A 42 5.51 -11.97 -17.63
N ARG A 43 6.13 -10.81 -17.33
CA ARG A 43 7.59 -10.69 -17.17
C ARG A 43 8.00 -10.17 -15.80
N VAL A 44 7.04 -9.63 -15.04
CA VAL A 44 7.23 -9.28 -13.64
C VAL A 44 6.05 -9.78 -12.81
N ALA A 45 6.32 -10.58 -11.79
CA ALA A 45 5.35 -10.96 -10.78
C ALA A 45 5.42 -9.95 -9.62
N ARG A 46 4.36 -9.17 -9.43
CA ARG A 46 4.21 -8.23 -8.31
C ARG A 46 3.56 -8.95 -7.13
N LEU A 47 4.26 -8.97 -6.00
CA LEU A 47 3.78 -9.50 -4.73
C LEU A 47 3.43 -8.33 -3.81
N ASN A 48 2.16 -8.22 -3.43
CA ASN A 48 1.67 -7.13 -2.61
C ASN A 48 1.83 -7.46 -1.12
N PHE A 49 2.84 -6.87 -0.46
CA PHE A 49 3.13 -7.10 0.95
C PHE A 49 2.19 -6.34 1.91
N SER A 50 1.17 -5.64 1.38
CA SER A 50 0.05 -5.17 2.21
C SER A 50 -0.76 -6.32 2.80
N HIS A 51 -0.67 -7.52 2.24
CA HIS A 51 -1.42 -8.72 2.62
C HIS A 51 -0.49 -9.95 2.61
N GLY A 52 -0.95 -11.04 3.23
CA GLY A 52 -0.20 -12.29 3.30
C GLY A 52 0.91 -12.26 4.36
N SER A 53 1.34 -13.46 4.77
CA SER A 53 2.48 -13.65 5.66
C SER A 53 3.78 -13.81 4.87
N HIS A 54 4.92 -13.64 5.53
CA HIS A 54 6.23 -13.98 4.96
C HIS A 54 6.28 -15.44 4.47
N GLU A 55 5.66 -16.37 5.19
CA GLU A 55 5.63 -17.78 4.77
C GLU A 55 4.85 -17.98 3.47
N HIS A 56 3.70 -17.32 3.34
CA HIS A 56 2.94 -17.35 2.10
C HIS A 56 3.74 -16.76 0.92
N HIS A 57 4.36 -15.59 1.11
CA HIS A 57 5.19 -14.97 0.06
C HIS A 57 6.43 -15.81 -0.30
N ARG A 58 7.01 -16.54 0.66
CA ARG A 58 8.12 -17.49 0.40
C ARG A 58 7.70 -18.57 -0.60
N LEU A 59 6.58 -19.25 -0.32
CA LEU A 59 6.07 -20.31 -1.17
C LEU A 59 5.76 -19.80 -2.59
N LEU A 60 5.18 -18.60 -2.71
CA LEU A 60 4.94 -17.96 -4.00
C LEU A 60 6.23 -17.70 -4.77
N ILE A 61 7.23 -17.10 -4.11
CA ILE A 61 8.53 -16.79 -4.73
C ILE A 61 9.22 -18.06 -5.24
N GLU A 62 9.24 -19.11 -4.42
CA GLU A 62 9.83 -20.40 -4.80
C GLU A 62 9.12 -21.04 -5.99
N ASN A 63 7.78 -21.01 -6.01
CA ASN A 63 7.00 -21.52 -7.13
C ASN A 63 7.25 -20.73 -8.42
N LEU A 64 7.26 -19.39 -8.34
CA LEU A 64 7.54 -18.51 -9.48
C LEU A 64 8.94 -18.80 -10.07
N ARG A 65 9.97 -18.97 -9.23
CA ARG A 65 11.32 -19.32 -9.69
C ARG A 65 11.36 -20.71 -10.33
N LYS A 66 10.78 -21.74 -9.70
CA LYS A 66 10.71 -23.09 -10.27
C LYS A 66 10.03 -23.10 -11.65
N ILE A 67 8.89 -22.42 -11.79
CA ILE A 67 8.18 -22.35 -13.06
C ILE A 67 8.99 -21.56 -14.11
N SER A 68 9.63 -20.46 -13.71
CA SER A 68 10.51 -19.67 -14.57
C SER A 68 11.64 -20.52 -15.15
N ASP A 69 12.28 -21.34 -14.31
CA ASP A 69 13.37 -22.25 -14.69
C ASP A 69 12.85 -23.37 -15.62
N GLU A 70 11.73 -24.02 -15.26
CA GLU A 70 11.07 -25.05 -16.07
C GLU A 70 10.69 -24.57 -17.47
N LEU A 71 10.28 -23.31 -17.59
CA LEU A 71 9.90 -22.70 -18.86
C LEU A 71 11.10 -22.12 -19.62
N SER A 72 12.25 -21.97 -18.97
CA SER A 72 13.39 -21.21 -19.49
C SER A 72 13.00 -19.80 -19.97
N LEU A 73 12.07 -19.17 -19.25
CA LEU A 73 11.59 -17.82 -19.52
C LEU A 73 11.98 -16.91 -18.37
N PRO A 74 12.59 -15.74 -18.63
CA PRO A 74 12.98 -14.82 -17.56
C PRO A 74 11.74 -14.19 -16.92
N LEU A 75 11.71 -14.24 -15.59
CA LEU A 75 10.68 -13.63 -14.75
C LEU A 75 11.32 -12.85 -13.60
N ALA A 76 11.01 -11.56 -13.52
CA ALA A 76 11.38 -10.75 -12.37
C ALA A 76 10.30 -10.85 -11.28
N ILE A 77 10.72 -10.73 -10.02
CA ILE A 77 9.86 -10.69 -8.85
C ILE A 77 9.97 -9.28 -8.24
N MET A 78 8.82 -8.60 -8.17
CA MET A 78 8.67 -7.29 -7.55
C MET A 78 8.02 -7.44 -6.19
N GLN A 79 8.75 -7.09 -5.14
CA GLN A 79 8.18 -6.89 -3.82
C GLN A 79 7.56 -5.49 -3.74
N ASP A 80 6.24 -5.38 -3.55
CA ASP A 80 5.57 -4.10 -3.34
C ASP A 80 5.29 -3.89 -1.84
N LEU A 81 6.06 -2.99 -1.23
CA LEU A 81 5.98 -2.65 0.19
C LEU A 81 4.67 -1.95 0.53
N GLN A 82 4.20 -2.14 1.76
CA GLN A 82 2.91 -1.62 2.18
C GLN A 82 2.91 -0.09 2.27
N GLY A 83 3.99 0.49 2.82
CA GLY A 83 4.10 1.90 3.15
C GLY A 83 3.15 2.33 4.28
N PRO A 84 3.16 3.62 4.64
CA PRO A 84 2.31 4.19 5.70
C PRO A 84 0.87 4.34 5.21
N LYS A 85 0.13 3.22 5.12
CA LYS A 85 -1.30 3.24 4.85
C LYS A 85 -2.04 3.68 6.10
N LEU A 86 -2.76 4.80 5.98
CA LEU A 86 -3.70 5.19 7.02
C LEU A 86 -4.93 4.33 6.93
N ARG A 87 -5.35 3.79 8.06
CA ARG A 87 -6.53 2.95 8.14
C ARG A 87 -7.28 3.20 9.43
N VAL A 88 -8.58 2.94 9.36
CA VAL A 88 -9.42 2.74 10.52
C VAL A 88 -8.88 1.56 11.32
N GLY A 89 -8.87 1.69 12.64
CA GLY A 89 -8.55 0.63 13.58
C GLY A 89 -9.62 -0.46 13.58
N SER A 90 -9.59 -1.25 14.64
CA SER A 90 -10.45 -2.39 14.87
C SER A 90 -11.73 -1.92 15.53
N LEU A 91 -12.85 -2.20 14.87
CA LEU A 91 -14.19 -1.94 15.35
C LEU A 91 -14.88 -3.26 15.68
N ALA A 92 -15.61 -3.31 16.80
CA ALA A 92 -16.42 -4.49 17.16
C ALA A 92 -17.56 -4.73 16.16
N ARG A 93 -18.09 -3.65 15.58
CA ARG A 93 -19.08 -3.65 14.49
C ARG A 93 -18.88 -2.38 13.66
N PRO A 94 -19.27 -2.36 12.37
CA PRO A 94 -19.26 -1.15 11.58
C PRO A 94 -20.01 0.00 12.29
N VAL A 95 -19.47 1.20 12.16
CA VAL A 95 -20.05 2.42 12.72
C VAL A 95 -20.76 3.17 11.60
N GLU A 96 -22.08 3.33 11.73
CA GLU A 96 -22.86 4.14 10.80
C GLU A 96 -22.67 5.63 11.12
N LEU A 97 -22.19 6.43 10.17
CA LEU A 97 -22.03 7.87 10.32
C LEU A 97 -23.11 8.62 9.52
N THR A 98 -23.80 9.57 10.14
CA THR A 98 -24.82 10.39 9.47
C THR A 98 -24.27 11.78 9.17
N SER A 99 -24.61 12.36 8.01
CA SER A 99 -24.19 13.73 7.67
C SER A 99 -24.61 14.73 8.76
N GLY A 100 -23.70 15.65 9.09
CA GLY A 100 -23.85 16.65 10.13
C GLY A 100 -23.46 16.19 11.54
N GLU A 101 -23.30 14.87 11.77
CA GLU A 101 -22.90 14.28 13.04
C GLU A 101 -21.43 14.61 13.39
N GLU A 102 -21.12 14.66 14.68
CA GLU A 102 -19.74 14.76 15.16
C GLU A 102 -19.13 13.36 15.31
N VAL A 103 -17.90 13.21 14.83
CA VAL A 103 -17.10 11.99 14.94
C VAL A 103 -15.76 12.29 15.58
N ILE A 104 -15.27 11.34 16.37
CA ILE A 104 -14.02 11.42 17.09
C ILE A 104 -13.07 10.38 16.49
N LEU A 105 -11.89 10.83 16.10
CA LEU A 105 -10.83 9.99 15.57
C LEU A 105 -9.65 10.00 16.56
N VAL A 106 -9.19 8.82 16.95
CA VAL A 106 -8.08 8.64 17.90
C VAL A 106 -7.36 7.33 17.61
N LYS A 107 -6.06 7.25 17.88
CA LYS A 107 -5.29 6.00 17.78
C LYS A 107 -5.83 4.95 18.76
N GLU A 108 -5.83 3.67 18.36
CA GLU A 108 -6.38 2.54 19.15
C GLU A 108 -5.89 2.48 20.61
N ASP A 109 -4.59 2.72 20.84
CA ASP A 109 -3.98 2.71 22.19
C ASP A 109 -4.39 3.92 23.04
N GLY A 110 -4.80 5.02 22.40
CA GLY A 110 -5.32 6.23 23.05
C GLY A 110 -6.80 6.17 23.39
N LEU A 111 -7.51 5.10 23.00
CA LEU A 111 -8.96 5.02 23.08
C LEU A 111 -9.52 5.21 24.50
N LEU A 112 -8.95 4.49 25.47
CA LEU A 112 -9.36 4.57 26.88
C LEU A 112 -9.17 5.98 27.46
N SER A 113 -8.08 6.65 27.08
CA SER A 113 -7.79 8.02 27.52
C SER A 113 -8.71 9.06 26.88
N ALA A 114 -9.11 8.84 25.63
CA ALA A 114 -10.05 9.71 24.94
C ALA A 114 -11.46 9.60 25.56
N LEU A 115 -11.92 8.39 25.84
CA LEU A 115 -13.22 8.14 26.46
C LEU A 115 -13.34 8.71 27.89
N SER A 116 -12.24 8.84 28.63
CA SER A 116 -12.25 9.43 29.98
C SER A 116 -12.19 10.95 30.00
N THR A 117 -11.78 11.59 28.90
CA THR A 117 -11.55 13.05 28.83
C THR A 117 -12.54 13.78 27.93
N TYR A 118 -13.27 13.05 27.08
CA TYR A 118 -14.23 13.62 26.16
C TYR A 118 -15.67 13.32 26.62
N GLU A 119 -16.40 14.37 26.99
CA GLU A 119 -17.79 14.30 27.48
C GLU A 119 -18.85 14.43 26.36
N GLY A 120 -18.43 14.56 25.10
CA GLY A 120 -19.35 14.71 23.98
C GLY A 120 -20.03 13.40 23.56
N ARG A 121 -21.03 13.51 22.67
CA ARG A 121 -21.80 12.37 22.17
C ARG A 121 -21.37 11.89 20.78
N GLY A 122 -20.21 12.33 20.30
CA GLY A 122 -19.71 11.95 18.97
C GLY A 122 -19.47 10.45 18.85
N LYS A 123 -19.68 9.90 17.66
CA LYS A 123 -19.31 8.50 17.37
C LYS A 123 -17.80 8.37 17.31
N LEU A 124 -17.27 7.24 17.78
CA LEU A 124 -15.83 7.02 17.81
C LEU A 124 -15.40 6.12 16.65
N VAL A 125 -14.35 6.54 15.95
CA VAL A 125 -13.68 5.77 14.92
C VAL A 125 -12.19 5.65 15.29
N PRO A 126 -11.71 4.47 15.71
CA PRO A 126 -10.31 4.29 16.06
C PRO A 126 -9.43 4.33 14.81
N LEU A 127 -8.15 4.66 14.98
CA LEU A 127 -7.14 4.74 13.93
C LEU A 127 -5.97 3.82 14.25
N GLN A 128 -5.38 3.20 13.22
CA GLN A 128 -4.16 2.39 13.39
C GLN A 128 -2.91 3.24 13.67
N CYS A 129 -2.96 4.53 13.34
CA CYS A 129 -1.86 5.48 13.55
C CYS A 129 -2.40 6.81 14.06
N ASP A 130 -1.53 7.59 14.70
CA ASP A 130 -1.87 8.92 15.18
C ASP A 130 -1.84 9.92 14.01
N LEU A 131 -2.98 10.53 13.74
CA LEU A 131 -3.13 11.56 12.70
C LEU A 131 -3.11 12.98 13.24
N ALA A 132 -3.09 13.18 14.56
CA ALA A 132 -3.31 14.49 15.17
C ALA A 132 -2.23 15.51 14.76
N LYS A 133 -1.00 15.07 14.47
CA LYS A 133 0.08 15.94 13.96
C LYS A 133 0.00 16.19 12.45
N SER A 134 -0.83 15.45 11.73
CA SER A 134 -0.93 15.46 10.27
C SER A 134 -2.15 16.22 9.76
N VAL A 135 -3.07 16.60 10.64
CA VAL A 135 -4.29 17.34 10.30
C VAL A 135 -4.45 18.61 11.13
N ALA A 136 -5.18 19.56 10.57
CA ALA A 136 -5.57 20.81 11.19
C ALA A 136 -7.06 21.09 10.91
N LYS A 137 -7.63 22.03 11.65
CA LYS A 137 -9.01 22.50 11.43
C LYS A 137 -9.20 22.90 9.97
N GLY A 138 -10.29 22.41 9.37
CA GLY A 138 -10.66 22.63 7.97
C GLY A 138 -10.17 21.55 7.00
N ASP A 139 -9.25 20.67 7.43
CA ASP A 139 -8.80 19.57 6.58
C ASP A 139 -9.92 18.54 6.33
N THR A 140 -9.91 17.93 5.15
CA THR A 140 -10.82 16.85 4.78
C THR A 140 -10.18 15.50 5.02
N ILE A 141 -10.89 14.60 5.70
CA ILE A 141 -10.51 13.19 5.88
C ILE A 141 -11.51 12.35 5.09
N LEU A 142 -10.99 11.57 4.15
CA LEU A 142 -11.73 10.62 3.33
C LEU A 142 -11.54 9.22 3.89
N ILE A 143 -12.63 8.46 4.04
CA ILE A 143 -12.61 7.07 4.51
C ILE A 143 -13.25 6.18 3.44
N ASP A 144 -12.68 4.99 3.25
CA ASP A 144 -13.16 3.96 2.32
C ASP A 144 -13.26 4.48 0.89
N ASP A 145 -12.11 4.88 0.32
CA ASP A 145 -12.00 5.44 -1.03
C ASP A 145 -12.87 6.69 -1.29
N GLY A 146 -13.19 7.43 -0.23
CA GLY A 146 -13.98 8.67 -0.28
C GLY A 146 -15.49 8.46 -0.20
N LEU A 147 -15.95 7.25 0.12
CA LEU A 147 -17.37 7.00 0.39
C LEU A 147 -17.88 7.76 1.62
N VAL A 148 -17.00 7.98 2.60
CA VAL A 148 -17.28 8.81 3.78
C VAL A 148 -16.32 9.99 3.78
N GLU A 149 -16.85 11.18 4.04
CA GLU A 149 -16.10 12.43 4.06
C GLU A 149 -16.32 13.16 5.38
N LEU A 150 -15.22 13.54 6.03
CA LEU A 150 -15.20 14.24 7.29
C LEU A 150 -14.46 15.57 7.16
N SER A 151 -14.93 16.61 7.83
CA SER A 151 -14.22 17.89 7.97
C SER A 151 -13.70 18.07 9.39
N VAL A 152 -12.40 18.25 9.54
CA VAL A 152 -11.76 18.41 10.85
C VAL A 152 -12.20 19.72 11.50
N HIS A 153 -12.77 19.62 12.69
CA HIS A 153 -13.25 20.76 13.48
C HIS A 153 -12.21 21.20 14.52
N HIS A 154 -11.64 20.25 15.25
CA HIS A 154 -10.65 20.51 16.30
C HIS A 154 -9.66 19.37 16.43
N VAL A 155 -8.43 19.70 16.82
CA VAL A 155 -7.39 18.72 17.18
C VAL A 155 -6.87 19.07 18.56
N ARG A 156 -6.93 18.14 19.51
CA ARG A 156 -6.44 18.32 20.88
C ARG A 156 -5.63 17.10 21.30
N ALA A 157 -4.35 17.30 21.59
CA ALA A 157 -3.41 16.21 21.86
C ALA A 157 -3.43 15.15 20.74
N ASN A 158 -3.97 13.96 21.01
CA ASN A 158 -4.13 12.83 20.08
C ASN A 158 -5.57 12.63 19.60
N LEU A 159 -6.50 13.52 19.97
CA LEU A 159 -7.92 13.44 19.66
C LEU A 159 -8.28 14.44 18.57
N ILE A 160 -8.89 13.94 17.49
CA ILE A 160 -9.39 14.76 16.39
C ILE A 160 -10.92 14.70 16.44
N THR A 161 -11.58 15.85 16.54
CA THR A 161 -13.03 15.95 16.31
C THR A 161 -13.27 16.44 14.90
N ALA A 162 -14.18 15.78 14.20
CA ALA A 162 -14.56 16.11 12.84
C ALA A 162 -16.07 16.06 12.70
N ARG A 163 -16.60 16.77 11.70
CA ARG A 163 -18.00 16.70 11.30
C ARG A 163 -18.14 15.86 10.05
N VAL A 164 -19.13 14.98 10.04
CA VAL A 164 -19.46 14.17 8.86
C VAL A 164 -20.06 15.08 7.79
N LEU A 165 -19.41 15.18 6.64
CA LEU A 165 -19.95 15.85 5.46
C LEU A 165 -20.79 14.86 4.64
N VAL A 166 -20.20 13.71 4.32
CA VAL A 166 -20.86 12.59 3.64
C VAL A 166 -20.82 11.38 4.56
N GLY A 167 -22.00 10.87 4.91
CA GLY A 167 -22.18 9.74 5.82
C GLY A 167 -22.10 8.37 5.14
N GLY A 168 -22.03 7.32 5.94
CA GLY A 168 -21.95 5.93 5.48
C GLY A 168 -21.42 4.99 6.56
N ALA A 169 -21.38 3.70 6.23
CA ALA A 169 -20.87 2.66 7.11
C ALA A 169 -19.33 2.65 7.13
N VAL A 170 -18.73 2.87 8.30
CA VAL A 170 -17.29 2.75 8.50
C VAL A 170 -16.95 1.42 9.15
N GLY A 171 -16.28 0.54 8.40
CA GLY A 171 -15.78 -0.74 8.88
C GLY A 171 -14.34 -0.69 9.41
N SER A 172 -13.88 -1.80 9.99
CA SER A 172 -12.48 -1.97 10.39
C SER A 172 -11.53 -1.92 9.19
N HIS A 173 -10.32 -1.42 9.40
CA HIS A 173 -9.22 -1.44 8.42
C HIS A 173 -9.51 -0.71 7.10
N LYS A 174 -10.58 0.07 7.00
CA LYS A 174 -10.88 0.90 5.83
C LYS A 174 -9.79 1.94 5.61
N GLY A 175 -9.46 2.19 4.34
CA GLY A 175 -8.42 3.15 3.97
C GLY A 175 -8.81 4.57 4.34
N ILE A 176 -7.83 5.37 4.77
CA ILE A 176 -8.00 6.79 5.07
C ILE A 176 -7.09 7.59 4.14
N ASN A 177 -7.61 8.67 3.58
CA ASN A 177 -6.85 9.61 2.75
C ASN A 177 -7.11 11.05 3.22
N ILE A 178 -6.07 11.89 3.14
CA ILE A 178 -6.12 13.30 3.56
C ILE A 178 -5.60 14.15 2.39
N PRO A 179 -6.49 14.63 1.51
CA PRO A 179 -6.10 15.38 0.32
C PRO A 179 -5.22 16.59 0.65
N GLY A 180 -4.14 16.77 -0.11
CA GLY A 180 -3.24 17.92 0.03
C GLY A 180 -2.38 17.91 1.30
N LYS A 181 -2.39 16.84 2.09
CA LYS A 181 -1.54 16.69 3.28
C LYS A 181 -0.50 15.59 3.08
N ASN A 182 0.74 15.95 3.36
CA ASN A 182 1.78 14.95 3.58
C ASN A 182 1.60 14.44 5.01
N ILE A 183 1.05 13.24 5.14
CA ILE A 183 0.85 12.63 6.45
C ILE A 183 2.22 12.37 7.04
N GLY A 184 2.56 13.13 8.07
CA GLY A 184 3.87 13.06 8.72
C GLY A 184 4.13 11.66 9.27
N GLY A 185 5.38 11.21 9.17
CA GLY A 185 5.81 9.88 9.61
C GLY A 185 6.99 9.37 8.79
N GLU A 186 7.53 8.22 9.17
CA GLU A 186 8.49 7.52 8.32
C GLU A 186 7.75 6.92 7.11
N THR A 187 8.20 7.25 5.89
CA THR A 187 7.71 6.64 4.63
C THR A 187 7.95 5.12 4.60
N ILE A 188 8.92 4.64 5.38
CA ILE A 188 9.25 3.23 5.52
C ILE A 188 8.90 2.82 6.95
N THR A 189 7.83 2.06 7.11
CA THR A 189 7.40 1.56 8.43
C THR A 189 8.35 0.46 8.94
N ASP A 190 8.29 0.11 10.23
CA ASP A 190 9.09 -1.00 10.75
C ASP A 190 8.74 -2.33 10.07
N LYS A 191 7.45 -2.54 9.76
CA LYS A 191 7.01 -3.65 8.92
C LYS A 191 7.66 -3.62 7.54
N ASP A 192 7.71 -2.46 6.89
CA ASP A 192 8.37 -2.34 5.57
C ASP A 192 9.88 -2.65 5.66
N LYS A 193 10.55 -2.28 6.77
CA LYS A 193 11.96 -2.64 7.01
C LYS A 193 12.12 -4.16 7.09
N ASP A 194 11.26 -4.83 7.85
CA ASP A 194 11.29 -6.30 8.00
C ASP A 194 10.95 -7.02 6.69
N ASP A 195 9.93 -6.53 5.97
CA ASP A 195 9.56 -7.01 4.65
C ASP A 195 10.73 -6.84 3.66
N ALA A 196 11.35 -5.67 3.59
CA ALA A 196 12.48 -5.41 2.70
C ALA A 196 13.64 -6.37 2.97
N ARG A 197 13.98 -6.61 4.25
CA ARG A 197 15.01 -7.59 4.62
C ARG A 197 14.64 -9.00 4.19
N PHE A 198 13.38 -9.40 4.38
CA PHE A 198 12.87 -10.69 3.93
C PHE A 198 12.99 -10.86 2.40
N GLY A 199 12.62 -9.83 1.62
CA GLY A 199 12.74 -9.85 0.16
C GLY A 199 14.19 -9.98 -0.31
N VAL A 200 15.12 -9.27 0.32
CA VAL A 200 16.57 -9.40 0.03
C VAL A 200 17.03 -10.84 0.27
N LYS A 201 16.67 -11.47 1.40
CA LYS A 201 17.02 -12.86 1.68
C LYS A 201 16.55 -13.81 0.58
N LEU A 202 15.34 -13.58 0.07
CA LEU A 202 14.71 -14.34 -1.00
C LEU A 202 15.13 -13.95 -2.43
N LYS A 203 16.05 -12.99 -2.60
CA LYS A 203 16.55 -12.56 -3.91
C LYS A 203 15.42 -12.08 -4.83
N VAL A 204 14.54 -11.22 -4.32
CA VAL A 204 13.63 -10.45 -5.19
C VAL A 204 14.44 -9.54 -6.10
N ASP A 205 13.92 -9.25 -7.30
CA ASP A 205 14.65 -8.47 -8.31
C ASP A 205 14.46 -6.96 -8.11
N CYS A 206 13.30 -6.56 -7.59
CA CYS A 206 13.02 -5.16 -7.26
C CYS A 206 12.09 -5.01 -6.06
N VAL A 207 12.20 -3.86 -5.41
CA VAL A 207 11.39 -3.43 -4.29
C VAL A 207 10.70 -2.12 -4.67
N ALA A 208 9.37 -2.12 -4.70
CA ALA A 208 8.58 -0.93 -4.90
C ALA A 208 8.22 -0.30 -3.55
N LEU A 209 8.58 0.97 -3.37
CA LEU A 209 8.28 1.75 -2.18
C LEU A 209 7.02 2.59 -2.40
N SER A 210 6.00 2.35 -1.60
CA SER A 210 4.73 3.09 -1.62
C SER A 210 4.87 4.50 -1.03
N PHE A 211 4.05 5.43 -1.53
CA PHE A 211 3.91 6.80 -1.00
C PHE A 211 5.23 7.59 -0.88
N VAL A 212 6.11 7.48 -1.89
CA VAL A 212 7.38 8.22 -1.88
C VAL A 212 7.12 9.72 -1.98
N CYS A 213 7.67 10.48 -1.03
CA CYS A 213 7.50 11.93 -0.97
C CYS A 213 8.82 12.68 -1.24
N LYS A 214 9.98 12.11 -0.87
CA LYS A 214 11.29 12.77 -1.02
C LYS A 214 12.42 11.80 -1.37
N ALA A 215 13.51 12.35 -1.90
CA ALA A 215 14.70 11.57 -2.27
C ALA A 215 15.33 10.80 -1.09
N ASP A 216 15.20 11.33 0.14
CA ASP A 216 15.67 10.66 1.35
C ASP A 216 14.98 9.33 1.61
N ASP A 217 13.70 9.17 1.21
CA ASP A 217 12.95 7.93 1.40
C ASP A 217 13.61 6.79 0.58
N ILE A 218 13.98 7.10 -0.66
CA ILE A 218 14.70 6.17 -1.55
C ILE A 218 16.10 5.89 -1.02
N THR A 219 16.80 6.91 -0.52
CA THR A 219 18.14 6.75 0.03
C THR A 219 18.12 5.90 1.30
N HIS A 220 17.10 6.06 2.15
CA HIS A 220 16.90 5.25 3.35
C HIS A 220 16.64 3.79 2.99
N LEU A 221 15.71 3.51 2.07
CA LEU A 221 15.45 2.14 1.61
C LEU A 221 16.71 1.52 0.99
N ARG A 222 17.46 2.27 0.17
CA ARG A 222 18.70 1.79 -0.44
C ARG A 222 19.72 1.36 0.59
N ARG A 223 19.87 2.09 1.70
CA ARG A 223 20.77 1.71 2.80
C ARG A 223 20.33 0.39 3.44
N ILE A 224 19.03 0.22 3.71
CA ILE A 224 18.48 -1.01 4.28
C ILE A 224 18.76 -2.20 3.35
N LEU A 225 18.45 -2.06 2.06
CA LEU A 225 18.64 -3.12 1.07
C LEU A 225 20.12 -3.48 0.88
N SER A 226 21.01 -2.47 0.84
CA SER A 226 22.45 -2.69 0.65
C SER A 226 23.07 -3.36 1.88
N HIS A 227 22.67 -2.93 3.09
CA HIS A 227 23.12 -3.55 4.34
C HIS A 227 22.71 -5.02 4.41
N GLU A 228 21.45 -5.34 4.10
CA GLU A 228 20.96 -6.73 4.15
C GLU A 228 21.54 -7.59 3.02
N ALA A 229 21.87 -7.00 1.87
CA ALA A 229 22.48 -7.71 0.75
C ALA A 229 23.92 -8.14 1.05
N GLY A 230 24.64 -7.41 1.91
CA GLY A 230 26.04 -7.67 2.24
C GLY A 230 26.93 -7.65 0.99
N ASP A 231 27.80 -8.65 0.86
CA ASP A 231 28.73 -8.81 -0.28
C ASP A 231 28.09 -9.33 -1.58
N ARG A 232 26.75 -9.39 -1.67
CA ARG A 232 26.09 -9.78 -2.92
C ARG A 232 26.33 -8.73 -4.01
N ASP A 233 26.54 -9.19 -5.26
CA ASP A 233 26.90 -8.33 -6.39
C ASP A 233 25.97 -7.13 -6.61
N THR A 234 24.67 -7.25 -6.34
CA THR A 234 23.73 -6.13 -6.53
C THR A 234 22.50 -6.23 -5.61
N PRO A 235 22.18 -5.19 -4.82
CA PRO A 235 20.91 -5.11 -4.10
C PRO A 235 19.73 -4.96 -5.08
N PRO A 236 18.50 -5.33 -4.69
CA PRO A 236 17.35 -5.21 -5.57
C PRO A 236 17.11 -3.76 -6.02
N PHE A 237 16.64 -3.60 -7.26
CA PHE A 237 16.31 -2.29 -7.80
C PHE A 237 15.14 -1.65 -7.06
N ILE A 238 15.19 -0.34 -6.82
CA ILE A 238 14.12 0.38 -6.13
C ILE A 238 13.21 1.06 -7.15
N ILE A 239 11.91 0.81 -7.02
CA ILE A 239 10.86 1.52 -7.77
C ILE A 239 10.17 2.50 -6.82
N ALA A 240 10.26 3.79 -7.11
CA ALA A 240 9.50 4.81 -6.39
C ALA A 240 8.05 4.85 -6.89
N LYS A 241 7.08 4.66 -6.00
CA LYS A 241 5.66 4.83 -6.35
C LYS A 241 5.23 6.24 -6.01
N ILE A 242 4.90 7.01 -7.04
CA ILE A 242 4.41 8.38 -6.94
C ILE A 242 2.89 8.35 -6.83
N GLU A 243 2.39 8.42 -5.60
CA GLU A 243 0.98 8.19 -5.25
C GLU A 243 0.34 9.38 -4.52
N ARG A 244 1.12 10.46 -4.31
CA ARG A 244 0.71 11.70 -3.65
C ARG A 244 1.29 12.88 -4.42
N ALA A 245 0.59 14.01 -4.38
CA ALA A 245 0.98 15.27 -5.01
C ALA A 245 1.67 16.20 -4.01
#